data_AF-A0A2K1YEB4-F1
#
_entry.id   AF-A0A2K1YEB4-F1
#
_cell.length_a   1.000
_cell.length_b   1.000
_cell.length_c   1.000
_cell.angle_alpha   90.00
_cell.angle_beta   90.00
_cell.angle_gamma   90.00
#
_symmetry.space_group_name_H-M   'P 1'
#
loop_
_entity.id
_entity.type
_entity.pdbx_description
1 polymer ?
#
loop_
_entity_poly.entity_id
_entity_poly.type
_entity_poly.pdbx_seq_one_letter_code
_entity_poly.pdbx_strand_id
1 'polypeptide(L)' 'MIMERRRTTGSIVFPVFYDVDPSQVGRQTGSFAAAFVEHEKSFNEEMERVNGWRIALKEVADLAGMVLGDR' A
#
# COMPACT_ATOMS: atom_id res chain seq x y z
N MET A 1 0.25 -8.91 -8.77
CA MET A 1 -0.38 -7.88 -7.89
C MET A 1 -1.10 -6.81 -8.73
N ILE A 2 -2.03 -6.01 -8.17
CA ILE A 2 -2.74 -4.94 -8.93
C ILE A 2 -1.75 -3.93 -9.54
N MET A 3 -0.76 -3.49 -8.76
CA MET A 3 0.24 -2.53 -9.23
C MET A 3 1.17 -3.11 -10.31
N GLU A 4 1.43 -4.40 -10.29
CA GLU A 4 2.17 -5.09 -11.34
C GLU A 4 1.39 -5.10 -12.67
N ARG A 5 0.07 -5.35 -12.63
CA ARG A 5 -0.80 -5.22 -13.80
C ARG A 5 -0.81 -3.79 -14.34
N ARG A 6 -0.89 -2.78 -13.46
CA ARG A 6 -0.77 -1.38 -13.86
C ARG A 6 0.52 -1.10 -14.64
N ARG A 7 1.66 -1.65 -14.22
CA ARG A 7 2.97 -1.46 -14.89
C ARG A 7 3.10 -2.23 -16.20
N THR A 8 2.58 -3.45 -16.26
CA THR A 8 2.82 -4.39 -17.37
C THR A 8 1.73 -4.32 -18.46
N THR A 9 0.48 -4.11 -18.07
CA THR A 9 -0.68 -4.11 -18.98
C THR A 9 -1.33 -2.74 -19.11
N GLY A 10 -0.82 -1.70 -18.44
CA GLY A 10 -1.36 -0.33 -18.53
C GLY A 10 -2.73 -0.16 -17.89
N SER A 11 -3.15 -1.09 -17.03
CA SER A 11 -4.46 -1.04 -16.38
C SER A 11 -4.62 0.21 -15.52
N ILE A 12 -5.76 0.88 -15.63
CA ILE A 12 -6.09 2.04 -14.78
C ILE A 12 -6.42 1.53 -13.38
N VAL A 13 -5.80 2.15 -12.38
CA VAL A 13 -6.05 1.89 -10.95
C VAL A 13 -6.52 3.20 -10.33
N PHE A 14 -7.66 3.14 -9.61
CA PHE A 14 -8.24 4.27 -8.90
C PHE A 14 -8.36 3.91 -7.42
N PRO A 15 -7.45 4.39 -6.54
CA PRO A 15 -7.51 4.07 -5.12
C PRO A 15 -8.62 4.83 -4.40
N VAL A 16 -9.23 4.16 -3.43
CA VAL A 16 -10.13 4.74 -2.43
C VAL A 16 -9.48 4.55 -1.06
N PHE A 17 -9.17 5.67 -0.39
CA PHE A 17 -8.57 5.71 0.94
C PHE A 17 -9.69 5.94 1.95
N TYR A 18 -10.07 4.89 2.69
CA TYR A 18 -11.17 4.93 3.64
C TYR A 18 -10.63 5.03 5.07
N ASP A 19 -10.98 6.12 5.75
CA ASP A 19 -10.57 6.45 7.13
C ASP A 19 -9.04 6.35 7.36
N VAL A 20 -8.28 6.68 6.31
CA VAL A 20 -6.82 6.68 6.34
C VAL A 20 -6.28 7.85 5.54
N ASP A 21 -5.20 8.45 6.03
CA ASP A 21 -4.44 9.43 5.28
C ASP A 21 -3.59 8.70 4.21
N PRO A 22 -3.72 9.04 2.91
CA PRO A 22 -2.90 8.43 1.85
C PRO A 22 -1.40 8.50 2.11
N SER A 23 -0.90 9.53 2.80
CA SER A 23 0.50 9.67 3.18
C SER A 23 0.95 8.65 4.23
N GLN A 24 0.04 8.17 5.09
CA GLN A 24 0.32 7.06 6.02
C GLN A 24 0.42 5.74 5.26
N VAL A 25 -0.42 5.55 4.23
CA VAL A 25 -0.33 4.38 3.33
C VAL A 25 0.99 4.39 2.57
N GLY A 26 1.33 5.51 1.94
CA GLY A 26 2.49 5.64 1.04
C GLY A 26 3.84 5.63 1.75
N ARG A 27 3.90 6.17 2.98
CA ARG A 27 5.11 6.13 3.82
C ARG A 27 5.11 4.96 4.82
N GLN A 28 4.04 4.17 4.84
CA GLN A 28 3.81 3.09 5.80
C GLN A 28 4.01 3.54 7.26
N THR A 29 3.39 4.66 7.65
CA THR A 29 3.43 5.22 9.02
C THR A 29 2.12 4.98 9.76
N GLY A 30 2.05 5.35 11.05
CA GLY A 30 0.85 5.11 11.86
C GLY A 30 0.58 3.61 12.05
N SER A 31 -0.68 3.19 11.85
CA SER A 31 -1.09 1.78 11.96
C SER A 31 -0.36 0.86 10.97
N PHE A 32 0.01 1.38 9.79
CA PHE A 32 0.75 0.62 8.78
C PHE A 32 2.15 0.25 9.28
N ALA A 33 2.83 1.13 10.02
CA ALA A 33 4.16 0.82 10.57
C ALA A 33 4.10 -0.37 11.52
N ALA A 34 3.16 -0.36 12.47
CA ALA A 34 2.97 -1.46 13.42
C ALA A 34 2.61 -2.76 12.70
N ALA A 35 1.72 -2.69 11.70
CA ALA A 35 1.37 -3.85 10.90
C ALA A 35 2.59 -4.42 10.19
N PHE A 36 3.43 -3.60 9.54
CA PHE A 36 4.60 -4.10 8.82
C PHE A 36 5.61 -4.79 9.74
N VAL A 37 5.80 -4.32 10.98
CA VAL A 37 6.67 -5.01 11.96
C VAL A 37 6.19 -6.44 12.22
N GLU A 38 4.87 -6.64 12.37
CA GLU A 38 4.31 -7.98 12.60
C GLU A 38 4.36 -8.86 11.34
N HIS A 39 4.17 -8.28 10.15
CA HIS A 39 4.31 -9.00 8.89
C HIS A 39 5.76 -9.41 8.63
N GLU A 40 6.75 -8.56 8.93
CA GLU A 40 8.18 -8.90 8.78
C GLU A 40 8.59 -10.08 9.68
N LYS A 41 8.03 -10.19 10.89
CA LYS A 41 8.21 -11.36 11.75
C LYS A 41 7.53 -12.61 11.18
N SER A 42 6.30 -12.46 10.70
CA SER A 42 5.47 -13.58 10.22
C SER A 42 5.92 -14.13 8.86
N PHE A 43 6.58 -13.30 8.05
CA PHE A 43 7.03 -13.61 6.68
C PHE A 43 8.55 -13.48 6.55
N ASN A 44 9.30 -13.81 7.60
CA ASN A 44 10.76 -13.65 7.64
C ASN A 44 11.51 -14.45 6.53
N GLU A 45 10.95 -15.56 6.06
CA GLU A 45 11.46 -16.36 4.94
C GLU A 45 10.97 -15.85 3.57
N GLU A 46 9.94 -14.99 3.55
CA GLU A 46 9.30 -14.42 2.36
C GLU A 46 9.47 -12.89 2.29
N MET A 47 10.61 -12.36 2.72
CA MET A 47 10.82 -10.90 2.80
C MET A 47 10.65 -10.15 1.48
N GLU A 48 10.90 -10.82 0.34
CA GLU A 48 10.59 -10.28 -1.00
C GLU A 48 9.11 -9.93 -1.17
N ARG A 49 8.22 -10.74 -0.59
CA ARG A 49 6.77 -10.51 -0.61
C ARG A 49 6.39 -9.29 0.20
N VAL A 50 6.97 -9.13 1.39
CA VAL A 50 6.77 -7.97 2.27
C VAL A 50 7.26 -6.69 1.58
N ASN A 51 8.44 -6.75 0.95
CA ASN A 51 8.98 -5.64 0.18
C ASN A 51 8.10 -5.30 -1.03
N GLY A 52 7.55 -6.31 -1.71
CA GLY A 52 6.57 -6.15 -2.78
C GLY A 52 5.32 -5.36 -2.33
N TRP A 53 4.82 -5.64 -1.12
CA TRP A 53 3.71 -4.86 -0.53
C TRP A 53 4.10 -3.42 -0.22
N ARG A 54 5.29 -3.17 0.34
CA ARG A 54 5.78 -1.81 0.61
C ARG A 54 5.82 -0.97 -0.67
N ILE A 55 6.38 -1.54 -1.74
CA ILE A 55 6.45 -0.88 -3.05
C ILE A 55 5.05 -0.62 -3.60
N ALA A 56 4.16 -1.61 -3.53
CA ALA A 56 2.80 -1.48 -4.04
C ALA A 56 2.01 -0.38 -3.30
N LEU A 57 2.13 -0.30 -1.97
CA LEU A 57 1.44 0.72 -1.17
C LEU A 57 2.04 2.12 -1.37
N LYS A 58 3.35 2.22 -1.55
CA LYS A 58 4.00 3.48 -1.93
C LYS A 58 3.46 3.99 -3.27
N GLU A 59 3.46 3.14 -4.29
CA GLU A 59 3.00 3.56 -5.62
C GLU A 59 1.51 3.86 -5.68
N VAL A 60 0.67 3.11 -4.96
CA VAL A 60 -0.78 3.36 -4.98
C VAL A 60 -1.14 4.67 -4.30
N ALA A 61 -0.39 5.07 -3.27
CA ALA A 61 -0.58 6.34 -2.57
C ALA A 61 -0.22 7.56 -3.42
N ASP A 62 0.66 7.40 -4.41
CA ASP A 62 1.04 8.46 -5.35
C ASP A 62 0.00 8.64 -6.49
N LEU A 63 -1.03 7.79 -6.57
CA LEU A 63 -2.08 7.92 -7.58
C LEU A 63 -3.19 8.88 -7.13
N ALA A 64 -3.76 9.60 -8.09
CA ALA A 64 -5.00 10.33 -7.87
C ALA A 64 -6.12 9.33 -7.49
N GLY A 65 -6.80 9.61 -6.38
CA GLY A 65 -7.84 8.75 -5.82
C GLY A 65 -8.83 9.53 -4.98
N MET A 66 -9.69 8.80 -4.27
CA MET A 66 -10.73 9.36 -3.42
C MET A 66 -10.39 9.12 -1.95
N VAL A 67 -10.42 10.17 -1.12
CA VAL A 67 -10.30 10.05 0.33
C VAL A 67 -11.70 10.13 0.93
N LEU A 68 -12.11 9.08 1.63
CA LEU A 68 -13.37 8.98 2.36
C LEU A 68 -13.02 8.96 3.84
N GLY A 69 -13.25 10.07 4.54
CA GLY A 69 -13.16 10.15 6.00
C GLY A 69 -14.55 10.09 6.63
N ASP A 70 -14.62 9.64 7.88
CA ASP A 70 -15.86 9.75 8.65
C ASP A 70 -16.23 11.23 8.87
N ARG A 71 -17.54 11.49 8.78
CA ARG A 71 -18.19 12.77 9.04
C ARG A 71 -18.12 13.14 10.52
#